data_AF-A0A3B1DMD6-F1
#
_entry.id   AF-A0A3B1DMD6-F1
#
_cell.length_a   1.000
_cell.length_b   1.000
_cell.length_c   1.000
_cell.angle_alpha   90.00
_cell.angle_beta   90.00
_cell.angle_gamma   90.00
#
_symmetry.space_group_name_H-M   'P 1'
#
loop_
_entity.id
_entity.type
_entity.pdbx_description
1 polymer ?
#
loop_
_entity_poly.entity_id
_entity_poly.type
_entity_poly.pdbx_seq_one_letter_code
_entity_poly.pdbx_strand_id
1 'polypeptide(L)'
;MYAENLVFNALRKWKGMIQLDYYRENNQEVDFIVQVTPSKYIPIEVKYRNQWSRSDLKGIDYFRSKHKRYMGIVVTKMREDFGVIELKTGSCFRIPLLCFLLLFD
;
A
#
# COMPACT_ATOMS: atom_id res chain seq x y z
N MET A 1 6.69 5.45 -11.29
CA MET A 1 6.06 5.16 -12.60
C MET A 1 6.07 3.69 -13.02
N TYR A 2 7.19 3.02 -13.37
CA TYR A 2 7.11 1.61 -13.82
C TYR A 2 6.57 0.64 -12.74
N ALA A 3 7.01 0.76 -11.49
CA ALA A 3 6.57 -0.13 -10.41
C ALA A 3 5.09 0.07 -10.02
N GLU A 4 4.61 1.32 -9.93
CA GLU A 4 3.20 1.61 -9.64
C GLU A 4 2.28 1.04 -10.71
N ASN A 5 2.66 1.12 -11.99
CA ASN A 5 1.88 0.52 -13.08
C ASN A 5 1.80 -1.01 -12.97
N LEU A 6 2.88 -1.67 -12.56
CA LEU A 6 2.87 -3.12 -12.31
C LEU A 6 1.96 -3.48 -11.13
N VAL A 7 2.05 -2.71 -10.04
CA VAL A 7 1.17 -2.87 -8.86
C VAL A 7 -0.29 -2.65 -9.24
N PHE A 8 -0.60 -1.58 -9.98
CA PHE A 8 -1.94 -1.29 -10.48
C PHE A 8 -2.49 -2.44 -11.32
N ASN A 9 -1.72 -2.95 -12.29
CA ASN A 9 -2.14 -4.06 -13.14
C ASN A 9 -2.37 -5.35 -12.34
N ALA A 10 -1.56 -5.61 -11.32
CA ALA A 10 -1.75 -6.74 -10.41
C ALA A 10 -3.02 -6.56 -9.55
N LEU A 11 -3.22 -5.39 -8.95
CA LEU A 11 -4.42 -5.06 -8.15
C LEU A 11 -5.71 -5.17 -8.96
N ARG A 12 -5.70 -4.83 -10.25
CA ARG A 12 -6.85 -5.02 -11.14
C ARG A 12 -7.28 -6.48 -11.30
N LYS A 13 -6.39 -7.44 -11.04
CA LYS A 13 -6.70 -8.88 -11.05
C LYS A 13 -7.24 -9.38 -9.70
N TRP A 14 -7.26 -8.55 -8.65
CA TRP A 14 -7.72 -8.95 -7.33
C TRP A 14 -9.21 -9.32 -7.33
N LYS A 15 -9.51 -10.63 -7.33
CA LYS A 15 -10.87 -11.15 -7.20
C LYS A 15 -11.48 -10.78 -5.83
N GLY A 16 -12.68 -10.19 -5.85
CA GLY A 16 -13.41 -9.81 -4.63
C GLY A 16 -13.12 -8.39 -4.12
N MET A 17 -12.31 -7.61 -4.84
CA MET A 17 -12.22 -6.17 -4.64
C MET A 17 -13.52 -5.50 -5.10
N ILE A 18 -14.03 -4.55 -4.31
CA ILE A 18 -15.17 -3.70 -4.67
C ILE A 18 -14.69 -2.54 -5.55
N GLN A 19 -13.61 -1.87 -5.11
CA GLN A 19 -13.12 -0.66 -5.77
C GLN A 19 -11.60 -0.49 -5.57
N LEU A 20 -10.96 0.13 -6.55
CA LEU A 20 -9.56 0.57 -6.53
C LEU A 20 -9.52 2.08 -6.79
N ASP A 21 -9.06 2.84 -5.80
CA ASP A 21 -8.97 4.30 -5.87
C ASP A 21 -7.55 4.79 -5.60
N TYR A 22 -7.34 6.06 -5.85
CA TYR A 22 -6.18 6.83 -5.41
C TYR A 22 -6.62 7.79 -4.31
N TYR A 23 -5.75 8.11 -3.36
CA TYR A 23 -6.09 9.04 -2.28
C TYR A 23 -5.12 10.21 -2.22
N ARG A 24 -5.68 11.43 -2.18
CA ARG A 24 -4.91 12.67 -2.01
C ARG A 24 -5.71 13.69 -1.20
N GLU A 25 -5.16 14.10 -0.07
CA GLU A 25 -5.77 15.11 0.81
C GLU A 25 -4.69 15.83 1.61
N ASN A 26 -4.78 17.16 1.77
CA ASN A 26 -3.85 17.96 2.59
C ASN A 26 -2.35 17.70 2.29
N ASN A 27 -2.02 17.60 1.00
CA ASN A 27 -0.66 17.29 0.51
C ASN A 27 -0.10 15.95 1.00
N GLN A 28 -0.96 15.05 1.47
CA GLN A 28 -0.68 13.65 1.72
C GLN A 28 -1.29 12.83 0.59
N GLU A 29 -0.59 11.78 0.19
CA GLU A 29 -0.98 10.91 -0.91
C GLU A 29 -0.80 9.46 -0.47
N VAL A 30 -1.70 8.59 -0.93
CA VAL A 30 -1.51 7.14 -0.89
C VAL A 30 -1.72 6.62 -2.30
N ASP A 31 -0.75 5.86 -2.80
CA ASP A 31 -0.72 5.43 -4.21
C ASP A 31 -1.98 4.66 -4.59
N PHE A 32 -2.46 3.75 -3.73
CA PHE A 32 -3.70 3.01 -3.98
C PHE A 32 -4.49 2.74 -2.70
N ILE A 33 -5.82 2.83 -2.79
CA ILE A 33 -6.75 2.36 -1.78
C ILE A 33 -7.57 1.22 -2.38
N VAL A 34 -7.44 0.02 -1.81
CA VAL A 34 -8.25 -1.14 -2.18
C VAL A 34 -9.41 -1.29 -1.21
N GLN A 35 -10.64 -1.23 -1.70
CA GLN A 35 -11.82 -1.54 -0.90
C GLN A 35 -12.21 -3.01 -1.07
N VAL A 36 -12.16 -3.80 0.01
CA VAL A 36 -12.51 -5.24 0.00
C VAL A 36 -13.85 -5.55 0.63
N THR A 37 -14.38 -4.63 1.46
CA THR A 37 -15.77 -4.67 1.98
C THR A 37 -16.26 -3.23 2.13
N PRO A 38 -17.56 -2.97 2.34
CA PRO A 38 -18.08 -1.61 2.51
C PRO A 38 -17.38 -0.77 3.59
N SER A 39 -16.73 -1.39 4.57
CA SER A 39 -16.02 -0.68 5.63
C SER A 39 -14.52 -0.95 5.71
N LYS A 40 -13.96 -1.78 4.81
CA LYS A 40 -12.54 -2.20 4.87
C LYS A 40 -11.76 -1.70 3.66
N TYR A 41 -10.85 -0.77 3.96
CA TYR A 41 -9.95 -0.12 3.02
C TYR A 41 -8.52 -0.50 3.34
N ILE A 42 -7.76 -0.94 2.33
CA ILE A 42 -6.37 -1.34 2.46
C ILE A 42 -5.55 -0.29 1.70
N PRO A 43 -4.84 0.61 2.42
CA PRO A 43 -3.94 1.56 1.78
C PRO A 43 -2.67 0.83 1.34
N ILE A 44 -2.23 1.10 0.11
CA ILE A 44 -1.05 0.51 -0.51
C ILE A 44 -0.15 1.61 -1.02
N GLU A 45 1.13 1.54 -0.64
CA GLU A 45 2.16 2.49 -1.04
C GLU A 45 3.30 1.75 -1.76
N VAL A 46 3.84 2.33 -2.83
CA VAL A 46 4.90 1.73 -3.64
C VAL A 46 6.22 2.47 -3.38
N LYS A 47 7.14 1.83 -2.67
CA LYS A 47 8.50 2.33 -2.41
C LYS A 47 9.54 1.52 -3.15
N TYR A 48 9.50 1.60 -4.49
CA TYR A 48 10.44 0.89 -5.36
C TYR A 48 11.77 1.63 -5.54
N ARG A 49 12.54 1.76 -4.47
CA ARG A 49 13.86 2.41 -4.43
C ARG A 49 14.76 1.76 -3.39
N ASN A 50 16.08 1.95 -3.50
CA ASN A 50 17.07 1.30 -2.63
C ASN A 50 16.98 1.77 -1.17
N GLN A 51 16.53 3.00 -0.95
CA GLN A 51 16.40 3.59 0.38
C GLN A 51 15.06 4.30 0.46
N TRP A 52 14.34 4.06 1.55
CA TRP A 52 13.12 4.73 1.94
C TRP A 52 13.02 4.67 3.47
N SER A 53 12.14 5.46 4.04
CA SER A 53 12.04 5.71 5.47
C SER A 53 10.58 5.67 5.92
N ARG A 54 10.35 5.54 7.23
CA ARG A 54 8.99 5.62 7.79
C ARG A 54 8.32 6.97 7.51
N SER A 55 9.09 8.05 7.37
CA SER A 55 8.54 9.37 7.01
C SER A 55 7.97 9.41 5.59
N ASP A 56 8.30 8.46 4.73
CA ASP A 56 7.69 8.33 3.40
C ASP A 56 6.30 7.68 3.44
N LEU A 57 5.86 7.19 4.63
CA LEU A 57 4.57 6.53 4.84
C LEU A 57 3.56 7.44 5.58
N LYS A 58 3.82 8.75 5.63
CA LYS A 58 2.91 9.74 6.26
C LYS A 58 1.53 9.76 5.62
N GLY A 59 1.42 9.45 4.33
CA GLY A 59 0.15 9.28 3.63
C GLY A 59 -0.73 8.20 4.24
N ILE A 60 -0.15 7.02 4.52
CA ILE A 60 -0.86 5.93 5.19
C ILE A 60 -1.28 6.34 6.61
N ASP A 61 -0.37 6.96 7.37
CA ASP A 61 -0.69 7.45 8.72
C ASP A 61 -1.84 8.48 8.68
N TYR A 62 -1.81 9.40 7.72
CA TYR A 62 -2.85 10.41 7.54
C TYR A 62 -4.20 9.77 7.17
N PHE A 63 -4.21 8.89 6.16
CA PHE A 63 -5.40 8.16 5.74
C PHE A 63 -6.03 7.39 6.92
N ARG A 64 -5.23 6.67 7.71
CA ARG A 64 -5.72 5.95 8.90
C ARG A 64 -6.15 6.82 10.07
N SER A 65 -5.70 8.07 10.13
CA SER A 65 -6.22 9.00 11.13
C SER A 65 -7.66 9.42 10.81
N LYS A 66 -8.08 9.33 9.54
CA LYS A 66 -9.42 9.66 9.03
C LYS A 66 -10.32 8.44 8.85
N HIS A 67 -9.73 7.30 8.49
CA HIS A 67 -10.41 6.05 8.18
C HIS A 67 -10.06 4.96 9.22
N LYS A 68 -10.82 3.85 9.25
CA LYS A 68 -10.56 2.75 10.19
C LYS A 68 -9.13 2.17 10.06
N ARG A 69 -8.57 1.68 11.18
CA ARG A 69 -7.21 1.16 11.30
C ARG A 69 -7.04 -0.26 10.71
N TYR A 70 -7.05 -0.38 9.40
CA TYR A 70 -6.66 -1.63 8.74
C TYR A 70 -5.17 -1.65 8.43
N MET A 71 -4.60 -2.86 8.44
CA MET A 71 -3.23 -3.10 7.98
C MET A 71 -3.07 -2.60 6.54
N GLY A 72 -1.96 -1.91 6.30
CA GLY A 72 -1.59 -1.31 5.03
C GLY A 72 -0.49 -2.13 4.39
N ILE A 73 -0.29 -1.97 3.09
CA ILE A 73 0.72 -2.70 2.34
C ILE A 73 1.74 -1.70 1.83
N VAL A 74 3.02 -2.05 1.92
CA VAL A 74 4.09 -1.28 1.29
C VAL A 74 4.80 -2.20 0.31
N VAL A 75 4.70 -1.90 -0.98
CA VAL A 75 5.39 -2.63 -2.03
C VAL A 75 6.80 -2.08 -2.17
N THR A 76 7.82 -2.88 -1.88
CA THR A 76 9.22 -2.44 -1.78
C THR A 76 10.08 -2.99 -2.92
N LYS A 77 11.29 -2.44 -3.07
CA LYS A 77 12.31 -2.96 -4.01
C LYS A 77 13.15 -4.09 -3.40
N MET A 78 13.57 -3.90 -2.15
CA MET A 78 14.58 -4.73 -1.50
C MET A 78 13.91 -5.96 -0.85
N ARG A 79 14.54 -7.13 -0.95
CA ARG A 79 13.99 -8.38 -0.38
C ARG A 79 14.00 -8.35 1.14
N GLU A 80 15.01 -7.69 1.69
CA GLU A 80 15.27 -7.48 3.11
C GLU A 80 14.18 -6.64 3.78
N ASP A 81 13.37 -5.94 2.97
CA ASP A 81 12.22 -5.21 3.48
C ASP A 81 11.03 -6.12 3.86
N PHE A 82 11.03 -7.39 3.47
CA PHE A 82 9.87 -8.27 3.72
C PHE A 82 9.53 -8.36 5.21
N GLY A 83 8.27 -8.10 5.56
CA GLY A 83 7.75 -8.25 6.93
C GLY A 83 7.04 -7.01 7.47
N VAL A 84 6.65 -7.07 8.74
CA VAL A 84 5.84 -6.02 9.38
C VAL A 84 6.69 -4.82 9.79
N ILE A 85 6.14 -3.62 9.65
CA ILE A 85 6.67 -2.37 10.21
C ILE A 85 5.57 -1.64 10.99
N GLU A 86 5.91 -1.14 12.17
CA GLU A 86 5.00 -0.34 12.99
C GLU A 86 5.06 1.15 12.61
N LEU A 87 3.89 1.75 12.41
CA LEU A 87 3.69 3.20 12.23
C LEU A 87 2.90 3.76 13.42
N LYS A 88 2.72 5.08 13.46
CA LYS A 88 2.02 5.74 14.57
C LYS A 88 0.55 5.32 14.66
N THR A 89 -0.07 5.01 13.53
CA THR A 89 -1.50 4.71 13.43
C THR A 89 -1.83 3.22 13.27
N GLY A 90 -0.82 2.35 13.25
CA GLY A 90 -0.94 0.90 13.09
C GLY A 90 0.22 0.30 12.29
N SER A 91 0.10 -0.97 11.89
CA SER A 91 1.19 -1.69 11.23
C SER A 91 1.01 -1.77 9.71
N CYS A 92 2.11 -1.80 8.96
CA CYS A 92 2.11 -2.10 7.54
C CYS A 92 2.86 -3.41 7.27
N PHE A 93 2.37 -4.20 6.32
CA PHE A 93 3.10 -5.33 5.79
C PHE A 93 3.90 -4.89 4.57
N ARG A 94 5.22 -5.05 4.64
CA ARG A 94 6.13 -4.73 3.55
C ARG A 94 6.37 -5.99 2.73
N ILE A 95 6.24 -5.86 1.42
CA ILE A 95 6.36 -6.97 0.49
C ILE A 95 7.17 -6.52 -0.75
N PRO A 96 8.26 -7.22 -1.11
CA PRO A 96 9.00 -6.91 -2.33
C PRO A 96 8.11 -7.07 -3.55
N LEU A 97 8.26 -6.19 -4.55
CA LEU A 97 7.44 -6.15 -5.76
C LEU A 97 7.30 -7.53 -6.42
N LEU A 98 8.38 -8.30 -6.55
CA LEU A 98 8.32 -9.64 -7.14
C LEU A 98 7.39 -10.58 -6.37
N CYS A 99 7.47 -10.59 -5.03
CA CYS A 99 6.57 -11.38 -4.19
C CYS A 99 5.12 -10.91 -4.28
N PHE A 100 4.91 -9.59 -4.38
CA PHE A 100 3.59 -9.00 -4.54
C PHE A 100 2.94 -9.44 -5.85
N LEU A 101 3.68 -9.42 -6.97
CA LEU A 101 3.15 -9.79 -8.29
C LEU A 101 2.72 -11.26 -8.35
N LEU A 102 3.45 -12.17 -7.68
CA LEU A 102 3.12 -13.61 -7.61
C LEU A 102 1.76 -13.89 -6.92
N LEU A 103 1.21 -12.93 -6.16
CA LEU A 103 -0.12 -13.09 -5.55
C LEU A 103 -1.26 -12.91 -6.56
N PHE A 104 -0.96 -12.43 -7.77
CA PHE A 104 -1.93 -12.06 -8.81
C PHE A 104 -1.66 -12.73 -10.16
N ASP A 105 -0.82 -13.77 -10.19
CA ASP A 105 -0.64 -14.62 -11.36
C ASP A 105 -1.82 -15.59 -11.54
#